data_AF-A0A1G3CUH2-F1
#
_entry.id   AF-A0A1G3CUH2-F1
#
_cell.length_a   1.000
_cell.length_b   1.000
_cell.length_c   1.000
_cell.angle_alpha   90.00
_cell.angle_beta   90.00
_cell.angle_gamma   90.00
#
_symmetry.space_group_name_H-M   'P 1'
#
loop_
_entity.id
_entity.type
_entity.pdbx_description
1 polymer ?
#
loop_
_entity_poly.entity_id
_entity_poly.type
_entity_poly.pdbx_seq_one_letter_code
_entity_poly.pdbx_strand_id
1 'polypeptide(L)'
;MKKHILLTGKPGVGKTSVIKKIIPMLGTSAGGFFTEEIRVMDRRMGFRIVTLDGGEGIMAHVDCNSNYKVGKYRVDLDSFEKVAIPALENAMKDKSIIVIDEFGKMELFSAKFRELVRNILDGEKLLLCVIKENSDVFIEEIKNRGDVSVVTV
;
A
#
# COMPACT_ATOMS: atom_id res chain seq x y z
N MET A 1 -21.39 8.54 -5.72
CA MET A 1 -20.75 7.90 -6.89
C MET A 1 -19.55 7.14 -6.39
N LYS A 2 -19.26 5.92 -6.89
CA LYS A 2 -18.08 5.18 -6.45
C LYS A 2 -16.81 5.89 -6.96
N LYS A 3 -15.91 6.26 -6.04
CA LYS A 3 -14.68 7.03 -6.34
C LYS A 3 -13.40 6.25 -6.06
N HIS A 4 -13.42 5.25 -5.17
CA HIS A 4 -12.24 4.49 -4.80
C HIS A 4 -12.24 3.10 -5.44
N ILE A 5 -11.08 2.63 -5.87
CA ILE A 5 -10.89 1.33 -6.52
C ILE A 5 -9.95 0.49 -5.67
N LEU A 6 -10.45 -0.67 -5.21
CA LEU A 6 -9.67 -1.66 -4.48
C LEU A 6 -9.49 -2.89 -5.35
N LEU A 7 -8.25 -3.21 -5.72
CA LEU A 7 -7.87 -4.43 -6.40
C LEU A 7 -7.66 -5.54 -5.36
N THR A 8 -8.34 -6.66 -5.52
CA THR A 8 -8.19 -7.86 -4.68
C THR A 8 -8.01 -9.12 -5.51
N GLY A 9 -7.69 -10.24 -4.86
CA GLY A 9 -7.43 -11.53 -5.52
C GLY A 9 -6.37 -12.33 -4.78
N LYS A 10 -6.15 -13.57 -5.21
CA LYS A 10 -5.26 -14.54 -4.54
C LYS A 10 -3.83 -14.01 -4.43
N PRO A 11 -3.06 -14.40 -3.39
CA PRO A 11 -1.63 -14.11 -3.32
C PRO A 11 -0.90 -14.59 -4.58
N GLY A 12 -0.02 -13.75 -5.14
CA GLY A 12 0.77 -14.10 -6.33
C GLY A 12 0.05 -13.97 -7.68
N VAL A 13 -1.23 -13.57 -7.73
CA VAL A 13 -1.99 -13.43 -8.99
C VAL A 13 -1.52 -12.27 -9.89
N GLY A 14 -0.66 -11.38 -9.38
CA GLY A 14 -0.07 -10.27 -10.16
C GLY A 14 -0.70 -8.89 -9.92
N LYS A 15 -1.39 -8.66 -8.79
CA LYS A 15 -1.98 -7.34 -8.43
C LYS A 15 -0.97 -6.19 -8.47
N THR A 16 0.18 -6.36 -7.82
CA THR A 16 1.30 -5.41 -7.89
C THR A 16 1.78 -5.18 -9.33
N SER A 17 1.81 -6.23 -10.16
CA SER A 17 2.17 -6.09 -11.58
C SER A 17 1.15 -5.27 -12.36
N VAL A 18 -0.15 -5.38 -12.04
CA VAL A 18 -1.20 -4.53 -12.62
C VAL A 18 -1.00 -3.07 -12.19
N ILE A 19 -0.79 -2.80 -10.90
CA ILE A 19 -0.50 -1.45 -10.39
C ILE A 19 0.71 -0.83 -11.09
N LYS A 20 1.82 -1.57 -11.19
CA LYS A 20 3.04 -1.08 -11.85
C LYS A 20 2.85 -0.78 -13.33
N LYS A 21 1.93 -1.47 -14.02
CA LYS A 21 1.58 -1.15 -15.41
C LYS A 21 0.68 0.08 -15.53
N ILE A 22 -0.18 0.32 -14.53
CA ILE A 22 -1.09 1.47 -14.51
C ILE A 22 -0.36 2.76 -14.13
N ILE A 23 0.58 2.73 -13.17
CA ILE A 23 1.29 3.92 -12.67
C ILE A 23 1.84 4.81 -13.82
N PRO A 24 2.57 4.29 -14.82
CA PRO A 24 3.04 5.11 -15.94
C PRO A 24 1.93 5.77 -16.76
N MET A 25 0.77 5.12 -16.86
CA MET A 25 -0.39 5.65 -17.59
C MET A 25 -1.06 6.81 -16.83
N LEU A 26 -0.98 6.81 -15.49
CA LEU A 26 -1.50 7.89 -14.64
C LEU A 26 -0.59 9.13 -14.65
N GLY A 27 0.69 8.96 -14.97
CA GLY A 27 1.66 10.04 -15.08
C GLY A 27 1.78 10.87 -13.79
N THR A 28 1.93 12.19 -13.96
CA THR A 28 2.16 13.14 -12.85
C THR A 28 0.94 13.37 -11.96
N SER A 29 -0.23 12.88 -12.36
CA SER A 29 -1.49 12.98 -11.60
C SER A 29 -1.55 12.03 -10.40
N ALA A 30 -0.67 11.01 -10.36
CA ALA A 30 -0.62 10.04 -9.27
C ALA A 30 0.50 10.34 -8.25
N GLY A 31 0.27 9.95 -7.00
CA GLY A 31 1.28 9.89 -5.94
C GLY A 31 0.99 8.74 -4.97
N GLY A 32 1.87 8.53 -4.00
CA GLY A 32 1.81 7.41 -3.06
C GLY A 32 2.95 6.42 -3.29
N PHE A 33 2.71 5.13 -3.10
CA PHE A 33 3.77 4.12 -3.16
C PHE A 33 3.27 2.74 -3.61
N PHE A 34 4.23 1.90 -3.98
CA PHE A 34 4.04 0.47 -4.19
C PHE A 34 5.12 -0.33 -3.47
N THR A 35 4.87 -1.63 -3.30
CA THR A 35 5.78 -2.54 -2.59
C THR A 35 6.52 -3.44 -3.57
N GLU A 36 7.79 -3.73 -3.28
CA GLU A 36 8.61 -4.68 -4.01
C GLU A 36 9.20 -5.74 -3.09
N GLU A 37 9.33 -6.96 -3.61
CA GLU A 37 10.02 -8.03 -2.91
C GLU A 37 11.53 -7.85 -3.00
N ILE A 38 12.20 -7.91 -1.86
CA ILE A 38 13.66 -8.03 -1.78
C ILE A 38 13.99 -9.51 -1.93
N ARG A 39 14.71 -9.90 -2.98
CA ARG A 39 15.08 -11.29 -3.28
C ARG A 39 16.59 -11.47 -3.37
N VAL A 40 17.09 -12.58 -2.82
CA VAL A 40 18.50 -13.02 -2.92
C VAL A 40 18.50 -14.50 -3.30
N MET A 41 19.15 -14.84 -4.42
CA MET A 41 19.23 -16.23 -4.93
C MET A 41 17.86 -16.95 -4.88
N ASP A 42 16.85 -16.34 -5.51
CA ASP A 42 15.44 -16.76 -5.56
C ASP A 42 14.66 -16.80 -4.24
N ARG A 43 15.29 -16.49 -3.11
CA ARG A 43 14.62 -16.42 -1.81
C ARG A 43 14.15 -15.00 -1.53
N ARG A 44 12.88 -14.84 -1.20
CA ARG A 44 12.34 -13.57 -0.68
C ARG A 44 12.85 -13.33 0.74
N MET A 45 13.66 -12.30 0.86
CA MET A 45 14.32 -11.84 2.09
C MET A 45 13.52 -10.74 2.79
N GLY A 46 12.73 -9.97 2.05
CA GLY A 46 11.95 -8.88 2.63
C GLY A 46 11.08 -8.16 1.63
N PHE A 47 10.65 -6.97 2.03
CA PHE A 47 9.82 -6.05 1.27
C PHE A 47 10.38 -4.64 1.42
N ARG A 48 10.45 -3.91 0.31
CA ARG A 48 10.70 -2.46 0.31
C ARG A 48 9.49 -1.74 -0.26
N ILE A 49 9.32 -0.50 0.17
CA ILE A 49 8.37 0.44 -0.40
C ILE A 49 9.13 1.37 -1.32
N VAL A 50 8.50 1.69 -2.44
CA VAL A 50 9.00 2.62 -3.45
C VAL A 50 7.90 3.63 -3.73
N THR A 51 8.20 4.90 -3.53
CA THR A 51 7.25 5.99 -3.74
C THR A 51 7.25 6.40 -5.21
N LEU A 52 6.13 6.97 -5.67
CA LEU A 52 5.99 7.39 -7.06
C LEU A 52 6.90 8.58 -7.44
N ASP A 53 7.45 9.29 -6.45
CA ASP A 53 8.44 10.36 -6.60
C ASP A 53 9.89 9.88 -6.43
N GLY A 54 10.12 8.57 -6.30
CA GLY A 54 11.45 7.96 -6.35
C GLY A 54 12.15 7.72 -5.01
N GLY A 55 11.49 7.98 -3.88
CA GLY A 55 11.94 7.56 -2.56
C GLY A 55 11.75 6.06 -2.35
N GLU A 56 12.55 5.47 -1.45
CA GLU A 56 12.39 4.07 -1.06
C GLU A 56 12.81 3.81 0.39
N GLY A 57 12.32 2.72 0.96
CA GLY A 57 12.67 2.27 2.31
C GLY A 57 12.39 0.80 2.54
N ILE A 58 13.14 0.17 3.45
CA ILE A 58 12.91 -1.22 3.83
C ILE A 58 11.67 -1.24 4.74
N MET A 59 10.64 -1.97 4.34
CA MET A 59 9.42 -2.13 5.14
C MET A 59 9.52 -3.34 6.08
N ALA A 60 10.06 -4.45 5.58
CA ALA A 60 10.24 -5.65 6.37
C ALA A 60 11.40 -6.50 5.85
N HIS A 61 12.14 -7.12 6.75
CA HIS A 61 13.25 -8.01 6.40
C HIS A 61 13.33 -9.19 7.37
N VAL A 62 13.92 -10.31 6.94
CA VAL A 62 14.16 -11.46 7.83
C VAL A 62 15.19 -11.13 8.93
N ASP A 63 16.11 -10.22 8.65
CA ASP A 63 17.19 -9.80 9.56
C ASP A 63 16.90 -8.50 10.31
N CYS A 64 15.72 -7.89 10.12
CA CYS A 64 15.33 -6.67 10.83
C CYS A 64 15.09 -6.97 12.31
N ASN A 65 15.53 -6.11 13.24
CA ASN A 65 15.22 -6.28 14.67
C ASN A 65 13.95 -5.48 15.03
N SER A 66 12.79 -6.16 15.03
CA SER A 66 11.51 -5.54 15.37
C SER A 66 10.57 -6.53 16.05
N ASN A 67 9.72 -6.00 16.95
CA ASN A 67 8.66 -6.73 17.63
C ASN A 67 7.46 -7.00 16.72
N TYR A 68 7.31 -6.25 15.63
CA TYR A 68 6.25 -6.46 14.64
C TYR A 68 6.66 -7.55 13.66
N LYS A 69 5.84 -8.60 13.55
CA LYS A 69 6.20 -9.79 12.78
C LYS A 69 5.02 -10.36 12.00
N VAL A 70 5.29 -10.74 10.75
CA VAL A 70 4.36 -11.50 9.89
C VAL A 70 5.11 -12.65 9.24
N GLY A 71 4.78 -13.88 9.63
CA GLY A 71 5.54 -15.06 9.21
C GLY A 71 6.99 -14.97 9.66
N LYS A 72 7.94 -15.07 8.72
CA LYS A 72 9.37 -14.92 9.01
C LYS A 72 9.90 -13.47 8.95
N TYR A 73 9.07 -12.52 8.50
CA TYR A 73 9.50 -11.14 8.28
C TYR A 73 9.22 -10.28 9.50
N ARG A 74 10.20 -9.46 9.88
CA ARG A 74 10.07 -8.45 10.93
C ARG A 74 9.90 -7.09 10.26
N VAL A 75 8.91 -6.33 10.71
CA VAL A 75 8.46 -5.08 10.09
C VAL A 75 9.18 -3.90 10.73
N ASP A 76 9.91 -3.14 9.94
CA ASP A 76 10.54 -1.89 10.34
C ASP A 76 9.51 -0.76 10.22
N LEU A 77 8.73 -0.53 11.28
CA LEU A 77 7.69 0.49 11.24
C LEU A 77 8.27 1.89 11.09
N ASP A 78 9.41 2.17 11.69
CA ASP A 78 10.02 3.50 11.61
C ASP A 78 10.48 3.80 10.19
N SER A 79 11.15 2.84 9.53
CA SER A 79 11.51 2.99 8.13
C SER A 79 10.29 3.04 7.23
N PHE A 80 9.22 2.30 7.55
CA PHE A 80 7.99 2.36 6.79
C PHE A 80 7.32 3.74 6.89
N GLU A 81 7.12 4.24 8.11
CA GLU A 81 6.45 5.51 8.34
C GLU A 81 7.21 6.69 7.74
N LYS A 82 8.54 6.67 7.80
CA LYS A 82 9.40 7.73 7.22
C LYS A 82 9.25 7.89 5.70
N VAL A 83 8.79 6.85 5.01
CA VAL A 83 8.64 6.86 3.53
C VAL A 83 7.17 6.92 3.14
N ALA A 84 6.33 6.07 3.72
CA ALA A 84 4.91 5.97 3.35
C ALA A 84 4.09 7.21 3.76
N ILE A 85 4.32 7.77 4.95
CA ILE A 85 3.51 8.88 5.45
C ILE A 85 3.75 10.15 4.61
N PRO A 86 4.99 10.63 4.39
CA PRO A 86 5.21 11.81 3.56
C PRO A 86 4.72 11.62 2.12
N ALA A 87 4.91 10.43 1.54
CA ALA A 87 4.46 10.15 0.17
C ALA A 87 2.94 10.32 0.02
N LEU A 88 2.17 9.88 1.02
CA LEU A 88 0.72 10.00 1.05
C LEU A 88 0.25 11.41 1.37
N GLU A 89 0.88 12.09 2.33
CA GLU A 89 0.56 13.49 2.65
C GLU A 89 0.81 14.41 1.45
N ASN A 90 1.92 14.22 0.72
CA ASN A 90 2.20 14.97 -0.49
C ASN A 90 1.20 14.63 -1.60
N ALA A 91 0.83 13.36 -1.76
CA ALA A 91 -0.22 12.97 -2.71
C ALA A 91 -1.57 13.62 -2.37
N MET A 92 -1.90 13.69 -1.07
CA MET A 92 -3.10 14.37 -0.56
C MET A 92 -3.09 15.89 -0.77
N LYS A 93 -1.94 16.52 -1.02
CA LYS A 93 -1.87 17.94 -1.38
C LYS A 93 -1.99 18.13 -2.90
N ASP A 94 -1.13 17.47 -3.67
CA ASP A 94 -0.87 17.93 -5.04
C ASP A 94 -1.30 16.94 -6.15
N LYS A 95 -1.86 15.78 -5.80
CA LYS A 95 -2.23 14.73 -6.77
C LYS A 95 -3.74 14.56 -6.87
N SER A 96 -4.24 14.05 -8.00
CA SER A 96 -5.65 13.70 -8.15
C SER A 96 -5.91 12.23 -7.83
N ILE A 97 -4.87 11.38 -7.93
CA ILE A 97 -4.92 9.95 -7.67
C ILE A 97 -3.88 9.58 -6.63
N ILE A 98 -4.30 8.80 -5.64
CA ILE A 98 -3.44 8.22 -4.60
C ILE A 98 -3.34 6.72 -4.87
N VAL A 99 -2.11 6.21 -4.94
CA VAL A 99 -1.80 4.81 -5.21
C VAL A 99 -1.18 4.17 -3.97
N ILE A 100 -1.74 3.03 -3.55
CA ILE A 100 -1.21 2.25 -2.43
C ILE A 100 -1.20 0.76 -2.77
N ASP A 101 -0.02 0.17 -2.88
CA ASP A 101 0.16 -1.28 -3.07
C ASP A 101 1.05 -1.80 -1.94
N GLU A 102 0.54 -2.34 -0.83
CA GLU A 102 -0.84 -2.77 -0.52
C GLU A 102 -1.29 -2.31 0.89
N PHE A 103 -2.58 -2.39 1.23
CA PHE A 103 -3.05 -2.39 2.63
C PHE A 103 -3.07 -3.78 3.23
N GLY A 104 -1.93 -4.23 3.74
CA GLY A 104 -1.74 -5.56 4.30
C GLY A 104 -1.53 -5.54 5.81
N LYS A 105 -1.39 -6.74 6.38
CA LYS A 105 -1.14 -6.93 7.82
C LYS A 105 0.12 -6.18 8.31
N MET A 106 1.11 -5.98 7.45
CA MET A 106 2.38 -5.35 7.84
C MET A 106 2.23 -3.83 7.97
N GLU A 107 1.57 -3.20 7.00
CA GLU A 107 1.32 -1.77 6.92
C GLU A 107 0.36 -1.33 8.03
N LEU A 108 -0.64 -2.18 8.35
CA LEU A 108 -1.64 -1.92 9.38
C LEU A 108 -1.11 -1.95 10.82
N PHE A 109 0.15 -2.33 11.04
CA PHE A 109 0.78 -2.11 12.34
C PHE A 109 0.97 -0.61 12.65
N SER A 110 1.12 0.24 11.64
CA SER A 110 1.21 1.68 11.84
C SER A 110 -0.18 2.27 12.13
N ALA A 111 -0.34 2.88 13.30
CA ALA A 111 -1.56 3.64 13.62
C ALA A 111 -1.69 4.88 12.74
N LYS A 112 -0.58 5.61 12.52
CA LYS A 112 -0.55 6.81 11.67
C LYS A 112 -0.99 6.50 10.24
N PHE A 113 -0.51 5.38 9.70
CA PHE A 113 -0.90 4.94 8.37
C PHE A 113 -2.40 4.63 8.28
N ARG A 114 -2.96 3.94 9.28
CA ARG A 114 -4.40 3.65 9.34
C ARG A 114 -5.24 4.93 9.38
N GLU A 115 -4.84 5.92 10.17
CA GLU A 115 -5.52 7.22 10.23
C GLU A 115 -5.40 7.97 8.90
N LEU A 116 -4.23 7.97 8.28
CA LEU A 116 -4.01 8.63 7.00
C LEU A 116 -4.86 8.02 5.88
N VAL A 117 -4.99 6.69 5.86
CA VAL A 117 -5.87 5.99 4.91
C VAL A 117 -7.33 6.37 5.10
N ARG A 118 -7.80 6.52 6.36
CA ARG A 118 -9.16 7.04 6.61
C ARG A 118 -9.32 8.46 6.06
N ASN A 119 -8.37 9.34 6.33
CA ASN A 119 -8.39 10.70 5.80
C ASN A 119 -8.40 10.75 4.27
N ILE A 120 -7.69 9.83 3.60
CA ILE A 120 -7.71 9.69 2.13
C ILE A 120 -9.10 9.28 1.65
N LEU A 121 -9.70 8.28 2.28
CA LEU A 121 -11.02 7.77 1.93
C LEU A 121 -12.13 8.81 2.15
N ASP A 122 -12.00 9.62 3.19
CA ASP A 122 -12.95 10.70 3.48
C ASP A 122 -12.71 11.96 2.65
N GLY A 123 -11.53 12.09 2.04
CA GLY A 123 -11.18 13.17 1.12
C GLY A 123 -11.74 13.01 -0.29
N GLU A 124 -11.45 13.98 -1.16
CA GLU A 124 -12.01 14.04 -2.52
C GLU A 124 -11.23 13.22 -3.57
N LYS A 125 -9.99 12.85 -3.25
CA LYS A 125 -9.05 12.24 -4.20
C LYS A 125 -9.39 10.78 -4.47
N LEU A 126 -9.18 10.34 -5.70
CA LEU A 126 -9.35 8.93 -6.05
C LEU A 126 -8.26 8.10 -5.38
N LEU A 127 -8.67 6.98 -4.78
CA LEU A 127 -7.74 6.00 -4.21
C LEU A 127 -7.74 4.77 -5.12
N LEU A 128 -6.56 4.38 -5.60
CA LEU A 128 -6.29 3.11 -6.24
C LEU A 128 -5.43 2.28 -5.30
N CYS A 129 -5.98 1.19 -4.75
CA CYS A 129 -5.26 0.40 -3.78
C CYS A 129 -5.33 -1.10 -4.06
N VAL A 130 -4.29 -1.84 -3.65
CA VAL A 130 -4.32 -3.30 -3.56
C VAL A 130 -4.64 -3.74 -2.14
N ILE A 131 -5.55 -4.70 -1.99
CA ILE A 131 -5.92 -5.31 -0.71
C ILE A 131 -5.81 -6.83 -0.78
N LYS A 132 -5.48 -7.47 0.34
CA LYS A 132 -5.54 -8.94 0.45
C LYS A 132 -6.99 -9.43 0.43
N GLU A 133 -7.17 -10.64 -0.12
CA GLU A 133 -8.45 -11.34 -0.15
C GLU A 133 -8.94 -11.69 1.27
N ASN A 134 -8.05 -12.24 2.09
CA ASN A 134 -8.29 -12.46 3.52
C ASN A 134 -7.90 -11.21 4.30
N SER A 135 -8.91 -10.47 4.75
CA SER A 135 -8.73 -9.13 5.29
C SER A 135 -8.87 -9.06 6.80
N ASP A 136 -8.15 -8.10 7.37
CA ASP A 136 -8.35 -7.62 8.73
C ASP A 136 -9.67 -6.83 8.84
N VAL A 137 -10.17 -6.64 10.06
CA VAL A 137 -11.38 -5.84 10.37
C VAL A 137 -11.33 -4.47 9.69
N PHE A 138 -10.16 -3.82 9.68
CA PHE A 138 -10.01 -2.51 9.04
C PHE A 138 -10.25 -2.54 7.53
N ILE A 139 -9.83 -3.59 6.83
CA ILE A 139 -10.02 -3.69 5.38
C ILE A 139 -11.50 -4.00 5.08
N GLU A 140 -12.16 -4.82 5.92
CA GLU A 140 -13.59 -5.07 5.78
C GLU A 140 -14.42 -3.79 6.01
N GLU A 141 -14.03 -2.94 6.96
CA GLU A 141 -14.62 -1.60 7.14
C GLU A 141 -14.55 -0.78 5.84
N ILE A 142 -13.38 -0.76 5.18
CA ILE A 142 -13.18 -0.01 3.94
C ILE A 142 -13.99 -0.62 2.78
N LYS A 143 -13.99 -1.94 2.61
CA LYS A 143 -14.72 -2.63 1.54
C LYS A 143 -16.23 -2.33 1.56
N ASN A 144 -16.80 -2.13 2.74
CA ASN A 144 -18.23 -1.89 2.93
C ASN A 144 -18.67 -0.44 2.70
N ARG A 145 -17.73 0.48 2.41
CA ARG A 145 -18.08 1.87 2.11
C ARG A 145 -18.83 1.97 0.79
N GLY A 146 -19.88 2.81 0.75
CA GLY A 146 -20.71 3.01 -0.44
C GLY A 146 -19.97 3.71 -1.61
N ASP A 147 -18.81 4.31 -1.35
CA ASP A 147 -17.97 5.02 -2.31
C ASP A 147 -16.82 4.17 -2.87
N VAL A 148 -16.78 2.87 -2.52
CA VAL A 148 -15.75 1.91 -2.92
C VAL A 148 -16.24 0.92 -3.99
N SER A 149 -15.40 0.70 -5.00
CA SER A 149 -15.48 -0.38 -5.99
C SER A 149 -14.40 -1.41 -5.70
N VAL A 150 -14.79 -2.65 -5.42
CA VAL A 150 -13.85 -3.77 -5.31
C VAL A 150 -13.78 -4.49 -6.65
N VAL A 151 -12.58 -4.68 -7.19
CA VAL A 151 -12.31 -5.37 -8.45
C VAL A 151 -11.43 -6.58 -8.14
N THR A 152 -11.88 -7.77 -8.53
CA THR A 152 -11.12 -9.01 -8.35
C THR A 152 -10.28 -9.29 -9.60
N VAL A 153 -9.00 -9.59 -9.39
CA VAL A 153 -8.02 -9.99 -10.42
C VAL A 153 -7.76 -11.48 -10.34
#